data_AF-A0AB32WVZ6-F1
#
_entry.id   AF-A0AB32WVZ6-F1
#
_cell.length_a   1.000
_cell.length_b   1.000
_cell.length_c   1.000
_cell.angle_alpha   90.00
_cell.angle_beta   90.00
_cell.angle_gamma   90.00
#
_symmetry.space_group_name_H-M   'P 1'
#
loop_
_entity.id
_entity.type
_entity.pdbx_description
1 polymer ?
#
loop_
_entity_poly.entity_id
_entity_poly.type
_entity_poly.pdbx_seq_one_letter_code
_entity_poly.pdbx_strand_id
1 'polypeptide(L)'
;MKLFEHKPFDARAVMGFGILNGISIGLLNLSLGFNSVGFYQMTKLAIIPCTVLLETLFFRKRFSRNIQLSLAILLLGVGIATVTDLQLNLLGSVLSLLAVITTCVAQIMTNTIQKKFKVSSTQLLYQSCPYQAITLFIIGPFLDGLLTNQNVFAFKYTPQVLFFIVLSCLISVSVNFSTFLVIGKTSPVTYQVLGHLKTCLVLAFGYVLLRDPFSWRNILGILIAVLGMVLYSYYCTSETQQQKASEASAQLPQVKESESDPLISVENGSGILSDGVGPKAPVWSSNKDLHA
;
A
#
# COMPACT_ATOMS: atom_id res chain seq x y z
N MET A 1 14.20 25.33 4.73
CA MET A 1 13.63 23.96 4.76
C MET A 1 13.75 23.35 3.37
N LYS A 2 14.67 22.40 3.15
CA LYS A 2 14.74 21.65 1.87
C LYS A 2 13.60 20.63 1.87
N LEU A 3 12.40 21.05 1.42
CA LEU A 3 11.18 20.24 1.41
C LEU A 3 11.24 19.07 0.40
N PHE A 4 12.20 19.07 -0.52
CA PHE A 4 12.36 18.02 -1.53
C PHE A 4 13.83 17.76 -1.83
N GLU A 5 14.29 16.56 -1.50
CA GLU A 5 15.54 16.01 -2.02
C GLU A 5 15.17 15.17 -3.24
N HIS A 6 15.32 15.76 -4.43
CA HIS A 6 14.95 15.10 -5.68
C HIS A 6 15.91 13.94 -5.95
N LYS A 7 15.55 12.74 -5.52
CA LYS A 7 16.27 11.52 -5.94
C LYS A 7 15.93 11.25 -7.41
N PRO A 8 16.94 11.16 -8.29
CA PRO A 8 16.71 10.85 -9.69
C PRO A 8 16.16 9.43 -9.79
N PHE A 9 14.93 9.32 -10.26
CA PHE A 9 14.29 8.06 -10.62
C PHE A 9 13.91 8.15 -12.10
N ASP A 10 13.96 7.02 -12.81
CA ASP A 10 13.77 6.96 -14.25
C ASP A 10 12.38 7.52 -14.65
N ALA A 11 12.37 8.61 -15.43
CA ALA A 11 11.16 9.29 -15.86
C ALA A 11 10.23 8.36 -16.68
N ARG A 12 10.79 7.38 -17.40
CA ARG A 12 9.99 6.40 -18.15
C ARG A 12 9.22 5.47 -17.21
N ALA A 13 9.83 5.08 -16.10
CA ALA A 13 9.19 4.25 -15.10
C ALA A 13 8.10 5.01 -14.33
N VAL A 14 8.29 6.31 -14.05
CA VAL A 14 7.24 7.19 -13.49
C VAL A 14 6.06 7.28 -14.45
N MET A 15 6.34 7.51 -15.73
CA MET A 15 5.31 7.66 -16.75
C MET A 15 4.48 6.37 -16.87
N GLY A 16 5.12 5.21 -17.00
CA GLY A 16 4.42 3.92 -17.06
C GLY A 16 3.60 3.63 -15.79
N PHE A 17 4.15 3.95 -14.62
CA PHE A 17 3.44 3.85 -13.34
C PHE A 17 2.23 4.79 -13.25
N GLY A 18 2.37 6.03 -13.72
CA GLY A 18 1.29 7.02 -13.74
C GLY A 18 0.16 6.62 -14.69
N ILE A 19 0.49 6.14 -15.89
CA ILE A 19 -0.48 5.61 -16.85
C ILE A 19 -1.23 4.42 -16.25
N LEU A 20 -0.52 3.46 -15.65
CA LEU A 20 -1.13 2.30 -15.01
C LEU A 20 -2.09 2.68 -13.89
N ASN A 21 -1.71 3.62 -13.01
CA ASN A 21 -2.60 4.12 -11.97
C ASN A 21 -3.84 4.81 -12.55
N GLY A 22 -3.67 5.63 -13.58
CA GLY A 22 -4.79 6.30 -14.25
C GLY A 22 -5.78 5.30 -14.83
N ILE A 23 -5.28 4.25 -15.50
CA ILE A 23 -6.10 3.15 -16.04
C ILE A 23 -6.80 2.40 -14.91
N SER A 24 -6.11 2.06 -13.82
CA SER A 24 -6.70 1.37 -12.67
C SER A 24 -7.85 2.18 -12.04
N ILE A 25 -7.67 3.50 -11.87
CA ILE A 25 -8.73 4.40 -11.37
C ILE A 25 -9.92 4.40 -12.32
N GLY A 26 -9.67 4.54 -13.62
CA GLY A 26 -10.71 4.53 -14.66
C GLY A 26 -11.52 3.23 -14.66
N LEU A 27 -10.84 2.08 -14.73
CA LEU A 27 -11.47 0.77 -14.75
C LEU A 27 -12.27 0.49 -13.47
N LEU A 28 -11.77 0.89 -12.30
CA LEU A 28 -12.48 0.70 -11.03
C LEU A 28 -13.74 1.56 -10.95
N ASN A 29 -13.71 2.80 -11.45
CA ASN A 29 -14.91 3.64 -11.53
C ASN A 29 -15.92 3.10 -12.56
N LEU A 30 -15.43 2.62 -13.69
CA LEU A 30 -16.28 2.01 -14.73
C LEU A 30 -16.95 0.73 -14.22
N SER A 31 -16.21 -0.10 -13.49
CA SER A 31 -16.75 -1.27 -12.80
C SER A 31 -17.85 -0.91 -11.79
N LEU A 32 -17.80 0.27 -11.15
CA LEU A 32 -18.85 0.74 -10.26
C LEU A 32 -20.07 1.25 -11.05
N GLY A 33 -19.85 1.88 -12.21
CA GLY A 33 -20.94 2.40 -13.04
C GLY A 33 -21.72 1.31 -13.78
N PHE A 34 -21.08 0.21 -14.18
CA PHE A 34 -21.69 -0.87 -14.97
C PHE A 34 -22.18 -2.08 -14.17
N ASN A 35 -21.87 -2.18 -12.87
CA ASN A 35 -22.27 -3.29 -12.03
C ASN A 35 -23.00 -2.81 -10.77
N SER A 36 -23.70 -3.73 -10.10
CA SER A 36 -24.28 -3.43 -8.79
C SER A 36 -23.21 -3.12 -7.74
N VAL A 37 -23.60 -2.37 -6.71
CA VAL A 37 -22.73 -2.06 -5.56
C VAL A 37 -22.20 -3.33 -4.90
N GLY A 38 -23.03 -4.37 -4.77
CA GLY A 38 -22.62 -5.68 -4.24
C GLY A 38 -21.55 -6.35 -5.10
N PHE A 39 -21.72 -6.38 -6.42
CA PHE A 39 -20.72 -6.95 -7.32
C PHE A 39 -19.41 -6.16 -7.32
N TYR A 40 -19.48 -4.83 -7.24
CA TYR A 40 -18.30 -3.98 -7.09
C TYR A 40 -17.53 -4.26 -5.78
N GLN A 41 -18.25 -4.51 -4.69
CA GLN A 41 -17.63 -4.88 -3.41
C GLN A 41 -16.97 -6.27 -3.47
N MET A 42 -17.61 -7.25 -4.13
CA MET A 42 -17.01 -8.56 -4.40
C MET A 42 -15.78 -8.45 -5.31
N THR A 43 -15.80 -7.54 -6.29
CA THR A 43 -14.63 -7.24 -7.14
C THR A 43 -13.47 -6.70 -6.30
N LYS A 44 -13.74 -5.74 -5.39
CA LYS A 44 -12.72 -5.24 -4.45
C LYS A 44 -12.20 -6.32 -3.50
N LEU A 45 -13.08 -7.24 -3.09
CA LEU A 45 -12.74 -8.38 -2.26
C LEU A 45 -11.68 -9.26 -2.94
N ALA A 46 -11.85 -9.50 -4.25
CA ALA A 46 -10.94 -10.31 -5.06
C ALA A 46 -9.53 -9.68 -5.21
N ILE A 47 -9.37 -8.38 -4.95
CA ILE A 47 -8.06 -7.71 -4.99
C ILE A 47 -7.13 -8.26 -3.89
N ILE A 48 -7.63 -8.62 -2.70
CA ILE A 48 -6.79 -9.18 -1.63
C ILE A 48 -6.10 -10.48 -2.06
N PRO A 49 -6.82 -11.56 -2.44
CA PRO A 49 -6.18 -12.81 -2.82
C PRO A 49 -5.33 -12.64 -4.08
N CYS A 50 -5.73 -11.78 -5.02
CA CYS A 50 -4.92 -11.47 -6.21
C CYS A 50 -3.61 -10.78 -5.82
N THR A 51 -3.64 -9.79 -4.93
CA THR A 51 -2.43 -9.11 -4.44
C THR A 51 -1.52 -10.05 -3.66
N VAL A 52 -2.08 -10.92 -2.81
CA VAL A 52 -1.30 -11.94 -2.08
C VAL A 52 -0.62 -12.90 -3.07
N LEU A 53 -1.36 -13.40 -4.06
CA LEU A 53 -0.83 -14.30 -5.09
C LEU A 53 0.30 -13.63 -5.88
N LEU A 54 0.11 -12.38 -6.32
CA LEU A 54 1.11 -11.63 -7.07
C LEU A 54 2.34 -11.28 -6.22
N GLU A 55 2.18 -10.88 -4.96
CA GLU A 55 3.31 -10.64 -4.06
C GLU A 55 4.10 -11.95 -3.79
N THR A 56 3.42 -13.09 -3.67
CA THR A 56 4.09 -14.39 -3.52
C THR A 56 4.78 -14.84 -4.81
N LEU A 57 4.19 -14.63 -5.99
CA LEU A 57 4.78 -15.03 -7.27
C LEU A 57 5.98 -14.16 -7.67
N PHE A 58 5.83 -12.83 -7.61
CA PHE A 58 6.86 -11.90 -8.09
C PHE A 58 7.94 -11.60 -7.05
N PHE A 59 7.59 -11.50 -5.76
CA PHE A 59 8.53 -11.10 -4.70
C PHE A 59 8.92 -12.26 -3.78
N ARG A 60 8.40 -13.48 -4.01
CA ARG A 60 8.59 -14.66 -3.15
C ARG A 60 8.30 -14.39 -1.68
N LYS A 61 7.41 -13.43 -1.41
CA LYS A 61 7.00 -13.05 -0.07
C LYS A 61 6.12 -14.17 0.51
N ARG A 62 6.53 -14.72 1.65
CA ARG A 62 5.74 -15.73 2.37
C ARG A 62 4.83 -15.04 3.36
N PHE A 63 3.53 -15.30 3.26
CA PHE A 63 2.57 -14.95 4.28
C PHE A 63 2.41 -16.14 5.23
N SER A 64 2.42 -15.86 6.52
CA SER A 64 2.14 -16.87 7.55
C SER A 64 0.72 -17.39 7.44
N ARG A 65 0.52 -18.64 7.86
CA ARG A 65 -0.80 -19.28 7.88
C ARG A 65 -1.81 -18.48 8.71
N ASN A 66 -1.37 -17.85 9.79
CA ASN A 66 -2.25 -17.05 10.65
C ASN A 66 -2.78 -15.81 9.92
N ILE A 67 -1.93 -15.14 9.14
CA ILE A 67 -2.33 -14.01 8.29
C ILE A 67 -3.28 -14.49 7.20
N GLN A 68 -2.98 -15.61 6.52
CA GLN A 68 -3.85 -16.17 5.49
C GLN A 68 -5.24 -16.54 6.03
N LEU A 69 -5.32 -17.17 7.21
CA LEU A 69 -6.58 -17.49 7.88
C LEU A 69 -7.35 -16.22 8.26
N SER A 70 -6.67 -15.21 8.79
CA SER A 70 -7.30 -13.93 9.14
C SER A 70 -7.89 -13.22 7.92
N LEU A 71 -7.16 -13.23 6.80
CA LEU A 71 -7.65 -12.74 5.51
C LEU A 71 -8.84 -13.57 5.03
N ALA A 72 -8.80 -14.90 5.13
CA ALA A 72 -9.92 -15.74 4.72
C ALA A 72 -11.20 -15.44 5.52
N ILE A 73 -11.09 -15.25 6.85
CA ILE A 73 -12.21 -14.87 7.73
C ILE A 73 -12.76 -13.49 7.31
N LEU A 74 -11.88 -12.53 7.06
CA LEU A 74 -12.27 -11.20 6.56
C LEU A 74 -13.03 -11.29 5.24
N LEU A 75 -12.49 -12.05 4.28
CA LEU A 75 -13.08 -12.19 2.95
C LEU A 75 -14.48 -12.84 3.04
N LEU A 76 -14.61 -13.86 3.88
CA LEU A 76 -15.88 -14.53 4.15
C LEU A 76 -16.91 -13.57 4.75
N GLY A 77 -16.53 -12.80 5.77
CA GLY A 77 -17.43 -11.85 6.43
C GLY A 77 -17.96 -10.77 5.48
N VAL A 78 -17.06 -10.14 4.71
CA VAL A 78 -17.45 -9.13 3.72
C VAL A 78 -18.27 -9.77 2.60
N GLY A 79 -17.91 -10.97 2.14
CA GLY A 79 -18.72 -11.70 1.15
C GLY A 79 -20.15 -11.91 1.63
N ILE A 80 -20.34 -12.44 2.85
CA ILE A 80 -21.68 -12.64 3.44
C ILE A 80 -22.46 -11.32 3.54
N ALA A 81 -21.79 -10.23 3.93
CA ALA A 81 -22.43 -8.92 4.08
C ALA A 81 -22.86 -8.25 2.75
N THR A 82 -22.32 -8.71 1.61
CA THR A 82 -22.43 -8.01 0.32
C THR A 82 -23.14 -8.81 -0.78
N VAL A 83 -23.41 -10.10 -0.56
CA VAL A 83 -24.05 -11.02 -1.53
C VAL A 83 -25.57 -10.76 -1.74
N THR A 84 -26.13 -9.69 -1.19
CA THR A 84 -27.59 -9.47 -1.24
C THR A 84 -28.15 -9.10 -2.62
N ASP A 85 -27.37 -8.48 -3.53
CA ASP A 85 -27.84 -8.11 -4.88
C ASP A 85 -26.72 -8.19 -5.94
N LEU A 86 -26.49 -9.40 -6.48
CA LEU A 86 -25.54 -9.62 -7.57
C LEU A 86 -26.26 -9.48 -8.93
N GLN A 87 -26.14 -8.31 -9.55
CA GLN A 87 -26.53 -8.13 -10.95
C GLN A 87 -25.29 -8.26 -11.82
N LEU A 88 -25.21 -9.37 -12.54
CA LEU A 88 -24.10 -9.66 -13.44
C LEU A 88 -24.33 -8.98 -14.78
N ASN A 89 -23.45 -8.04 -15.11
CA ASN A 89 -23.33 -7.50 -16.45
C ASN A 89 -22.06 -8.08 -17.08
N LEU A 90 -22.13 -8.66 -18.29
CA LEU A 90 -20.96 -9.26 -18.94
C LEU A 90 -19.86 -8.22 -19.17
N LEU A 91 -20.23 -7.05 -19.69
CA LEU A 91 -19.30 -5.94 -19.91
C LEU A 91 -18.71 -5.47 -18.58
N GLY A 92 -19.56 -5.26 -17.57
CA GLY A 92 -19.14 -4.90 -16.23
C GLY A 92 -18.20 -5.94 -15.59
N SER A 93 -18.41 -7.23 -15.83
CA SER A 93 -17.58 -8.32 -15.30
C SER A 93 -16.18 -8.35 -15.92
N VAL A 94 -16.08 -8.15 -17.24
CA VAL A 94 -14.78 -8.03 -17.92
C VAL A 94 -14.00 -6.82 -17.40
N LEU A 95 -14.68 -5.68 -17.26
CA LEU A 95 -14.09 -4.47 -16.69
C LEU A 95 -13.63 -4.68 -15.25
N SER A 96 -14.41 -5.38 -14.43
CA SER A 96 -14.05 -5.72 -13.06
C SER A 96 -12.80 -6.61 -12.99
N LEU A 97 -12.67 -7.62 -13.86
CA LEU A 97 -11.47 -8.45 -13.90
C LEU A 97 -10.22 -7.64 -14.26
N LEU A 98 -10.32 -6.78 -15.28
CA LEU A 98 -9.24 -5.86 -15.65
C LEU A 98 -8.93 -4.87 -14.52
N ALA A 99 -9.96 -4.35 -13.84
CA ALA A 99 -9.80 -3.46 -12.70
C ALA A 99 -9.06 -4.15 -11.56
N VAL A 100 -9.36 -5.41 -11.24
CA VAL A 100 -8.66 -6.17 -10.20
C VAL A 100 -7.18 -6.30 -10.52
N ILE A 101 -6.84 -6.79 -11.71
CA ILE A 101 -5.45 -7.02 -12.11
C ILE A 101 -4.67 -5.71 -12.12
N THR A 102 -5.19 -4.68 -12.78
CA THR A 102 -4.52 -3.37 -12.87
C THR A 102 -4.35 -2.72 -11.51
N THR A 103 -5.35 -2.82 -10.63
CA THR A 103 -5.27 -2.29 -9.26
C THR A 103 -4.23 -3.03 -8.42
N CYS A 104 -4.18 -4.36 -8.49
CA CYS A 104 -3.14 -5.13 -7.79
C CYS A 104 -1.74 -4.71 -8.24
N VAL A 105 -1.51 -4.64 -9.55
CA VAL A 105 -0.19 -4.24 -10.10
C VAL A 105 0.14 -2.81 -9.70
N ALA A 106 -0.80 -1.86 -9.81
CA ALA A 106 -0.59 -0.46 -9.44
C ALA A 106 -0.23 -0.30 -7.95
N GLN A 107 -0.92 -1.01 -7.05
CA GLN A 107 -0.65 -0.97 -5.61
C GLN A 107 0.70 -1.62 -5.26
N ILE A 108 1.02 -2.76 -5.87
CA ILE A 108 2.31 -3.43 -5.68
C ILE A 108 3.46 -2.54 -6.19
N MET A 109 3.32 -1.94 -7.37
CA MET A 109 4.30 -0.98 -7.90
C MET A 109 4.44 0.23 -6.97
N THR A 110 3.34 0.76 -6.44
CA THR A 110 3.34 1.87 -5.49
C THR A 110 4.18 1.52 -4.26
N ASN A 111 4.00 0.34 -3.67
CA ASN A 111 4.80 -0.10 -2.53
C ASN A 111 6.27 -0.30 -2.91
N THR A 112 6.52 -0.94 -4.06
CA THR A 112 7.86 -1.30 -4.53
C THR A 112 8.70 -0.06 -4.83
N ILE A 113 8.16 0.93 -5.54
CA ILE A 113 8.87 2.17 -5.89
C ILE A 113 9.17 2.97 -4.62
N GLN A 114 8.19 3.13 -3.72
CA GLN A 114 8.40 3.86 -2.45
C GLN A 114 9.48 3.20 -1.59
N LYS A 115 9.48 1.87 -1.45
CA LYS A 115 10.50 1.14 -0.67
C LYS A 115 11.87 1.10 -1.35
N LYS A 116 11.93 0.80 -2.65
CA LYS A 116 13.19 0.64 -3.40
C LYS A 116 13.96 1.94 -3.51
N PHE A 117 13.28 3.05 -3.81
CA PHE A 117 13.93 4.35 -3.99
C PHE A 117 13.89 5.22 -2.72
N LYS A 118 13.27 4.73 -1.64
CA LYS A 118 13.05 5.49 -0.38
C LYS A 118 12.46 6.87 -0.67
N VAL A 119 11.50 6.92 -1.59
CA VAL A 119 10.82 8.14 -2.03
C VAL A 119 9.60 8.36 -1.14
N SER A 120 9.37 9.61 -0.74
CA SER A 120 8.18 9.97 0.04
C SER A 120 6.91 9.72 -0.78
N SER A 121 5.84 9.26 -0.12
CA SER A 121 4.54 9.02 -0.75
C SER A 121 4.02 10.26 -1.49
N THR A 122 4.22 11.45 -0.92
CA THR A 122 3.83 12.72 -1.52
C THR A 122 4.60 13.03 -2.80
N GLN A 123 5.90 12.70 -2.83
CA GLN A 123 6.74 12.94 -4.00
C GLN A 123 6.37 12.02 -5.15
N LEU A 124 6.14 10.73 -4.87
CA LEU A 124 5.68 9.79 -5.89
C LEU A 124 4.31 10.18 -6.45
N LEU A 125 3.39 10.61 -5.58
CA LEU A 125 2.08 11.10 -6.01
C LEU A 125 2.22 12.34 -6.90
N TYR A 126 2.99 13.35 -6.47
CA TYR A 126 3.19 14.58 -7.23
C TYR A 126 3.76 14.32 -8.64
N GLN A 127 4.73 13.41 -8.74
CA GLN A 127 5.33 13.05 -10.03
C GLN A 127 4.42 12.20 -10.93
N SER A 128 3.55 11.37 -10.36
CA SER A 128 2.65 10.48 -11.12
C SER A 128 1.31 11.12 -11.49
N CYS A 129 0.83 12.09 -10.69
CA CYS A 129 -0.43 12.80 -10.88
C CYS A 129 -0.61 13.40 -12.29
N PRO A 130 0.35 14.14 -12.89
CA PRO A 130 0.15 14.69 -14.23
C PRO A 130 -0.07 13.60 -15.28
N TYR A 131 0.64 12.47 -15.19
CA TYR A 131 0.45 11.35 -16.11
C TYR A 131 -0.91 10.67 -15.90
N GLN A 132 -1.37 10.52 -14.66
CA GLN A 132 -2.70 10.00 -14.35
C GLN A 132 -3.79 10.89 -14.94
N ALA A 133 -3.66 12.21 -14.75
CA ALA A 133 -4.60 13.21 -15.26
C ALA A 133 -4.66 13.21 -16.79
N ILE A 134 -3.51 13.24 -17.47
CA ILE A 134 -3.43 13.18 -18.94
C ILE A 134 -4.04 11.88 -19.46
N THR A 135 -3.73 10.75 -18.82
CA THR A 135 -4.28 9.44 -19.21
C THR A 135 -5.80 9.44 -19.14
N LEU A 136 -6.38 9.88 -18.01
CA LEU A 136 -7.83 9.96 -17.82
C LEU A 136 -8.48 11.02 -18.72
N PHE A 137 -7.80 12.13 -19.00
CA PHE A 137 -8.31 13.19 -19.87
C PHE A 137 -8.41 12.74 -21.34
N ILE A 138 -7.44 11.95 -21.82
CA ILE A 138 -7.45 11.41 -23.19
C ILE A 138 -8.44 10.24 -23.30
N ILE A 139 -8.38 9.31 -22.35
CA ILE A 139 -9.12 8.05 -22.40
C ILE A 139 -10.60 8.24 -22.02
N GLY A 140 -10.89 9.10 -21.04
CA GLY A 140 -12.22 9.29 -20.45
C GLY A 140 -13.30 9.66 -21.47
N PRO A 141 -13.18 10.79 -22.19
CA PRO A 141 -14.19 11.21 -23.16
C PRO A 141 -14.42 10.18 -24.28
N PHE A 142 -13.36 9.48 -24.71
CA PHE A 142 -13.46 8.44 -25.71
C PHE A 142 -14.25 7.23 -25.20
N LEU A 143 -13.98 6.78 -23.96
CA LEU A 143 -14.74 5.69 -23.35
C LEU A 143 -16.18 6.09 -23.04
N ASP A 144 -16.42 7.31 -22.56
CA ASP A 144 -17.78 7.80 -22.30
C ASP A 144 -18.61 7.79 -23.59
N GLY A 145 -18.05 8.31 -24.68
CA GLY A 145 -18.70 8.28 -26.00
C GLY A 145 -18.94 6.85 -26.50
N LEU A 146 -17.95 5.97 -26.39
CA LEU A 146 -18.07 4.57 -26.83
C LEU A 146 -19.11 3.77 -26.03
N LEU A 147 -19.21 4.02 -24.73
CA LEU A 147 -20.04 3.22 -23.83
C LEU A 147 -21.45 3.79 -23.63
N THR A 148 -21.63 5.11 -23.75
CA THR A 148 -22.94 5.76 -23.53
C THR A 148 -23.57 6.32 -24.81
N ASN A 149 -22.82 6.39 -25.93
CA ASN A 149 -23.22 7.09 -27.16
C ASN A 149 -23.61 8.56 -26.93
N GLN A 150 -23.20 9.16 -25.82
CA GLN A 150 -23.45 10.56 -25.50
C GLN A 150 -22.13 11.31 -25.34
N ASN A 151 -22.14 12.57 -25.77
CA ASN A 151 -20.99 13.46 -25.62
C ASN A 151 -21.04 14.15 -24.26
N VAL A 152 -19.88 14.32 -23.63
CA VAL A 152 -19.71 15.03 -22.34
C VAL A 152 -20.33 16.44 -22.37
N PHE A 153 -20.32 17.10 -23.53
CA PHE A 153 -20.88 18.44 -23.73
C PHE A 153 -22.42 18.50 -23.82
N ALA A 154 -23.11 17.36 -23.92
CA ALA A 154 -24.57 17.32 -23.98
C ALA A 154 -25.23 17.50 -22.59
N PHE A 155 -24.45 17.37 -21.52
CA PHE A 155 -24.97 17.47 -20.16
C PHE A 155 -25.16 18.93 -19.71
N LYS A 156 -26.30 19.23 -19.09
CA LYS A 156 -26.58 20.56 -18.52
C LYS A 156 -25.92 20.71 -17.17
N TYR A 157 -24.76 21.35 -17.14
CA TYR A 157 -24.03 21.66 -15.91
C TYR A 157 -24.73 22.77 -15.11
N THR A 158 -25.51 22.39 -14.10
CA THR A 158 -26.07 23.34 -13.13
C THR A 158 -25.05 23.68 -12.04
N PRO A 159 -25.16 24.84 -11.37
CA PRO A 159 -24.26 25.21 -10.27
C PRO A 159 -24.20 24.18 -9.14
N GLN A 160 -25.33 23.53 -8.85
CA GLN A 160 -25.41 22.46 -7.84
C GLN A 160 -24.59 21.23 -8.25
N VAL A 161 -24.68 20.81 -9.52
CA VAL A 161 -23.88 19.69 -10.02
C VAL A 161 -22.40 20.04 -10.00
N LEU A 162 -22.02 21.25 -10.43
CA LEU A 162 -20.64 21.71 -10.38
C LEU A 162 -20.08 21.71 -8.95
N PHE A 163 -20.88 22.15 -7.96
CA PHE A 163 -20.49 22.09 -6.56
C PHE A 163 -20.16 20.66 -6.11
N PHE A 164 -21.03 19.68 -6.40
CA PHE A 164 -20.78 18.27 -6.06
C PHE A 164 -19.58 17.68 -6.80
N ILE A 165 -19.35 18.07 -8.06
CA ILE A 165 -18.18 17.66 -8.83
C ILE A 165 -16.89 18.16 -8.16
N VAL A 166 -16.82 19.45 -7.84
CA VAL A 166 -15.63 20.03 -7.17
C VAL A 166 -15.39 19.38 -5.81
N LEU A 167 -16.44 19.17 -5.03
CA LEU A 167 -16.34 18.49 -3.74
C LEU A 167 -15.81 17.05 -3.89
N SER A 168 -16.31 16.30 -4.88
CA SER A 168 -15.84 14.95 -5.19
C SER A 168 -14.36 14.94 -5.59
N CYS A 169 -13.92 15.91 -6.39
CA CYS A 169 -12.52 16.07 -6.77
C CYS A 169 -11.61 16.34 -5.55
N LEU A 170 -12.02 17.21 -4.63
CA LEU A 170 -11.26 17.48 -3.40
C LEU A 170 -11.12 16.22 -2.55
N ILE A 171 -12.21 15.47 -2.35
CA ILE A 171 -12.19 14.19 -1.63
C ILE A 171 -11.31 13.17 -2.35
N SER A 172 -11.35 13.12 -3.68
CA SER A 172 -10.54 12.23 -4.50
C SER A 172 -9.04 12.51 -4.32
N VAL A 173 -8.62 13.78 -4.25
CA VAL A 173 -7.23 14.14 -3.94
C VAL A 173 -6.81 13.61 -2.57
N SER A 174 -7.66 13.78 -1.55
CA SER A 174 -7.40 13.25 -0.20
C SER A 174 -7.29 11.73 -0.19
N VAL A 175 -8.19 11.02 -0.88
CA VAL A 175 -8.16 9.54 -0.97
C VAL A 175 -6.91 9.05 -1.69
N ASN A 176 -6.51 9.70 -2.79
CA ASN A 176 -5.27 9.36 -3.49
C ASN A 176 -4.05 9.57 -2.59
N PHE A 177 -3.99 10.71 -1.89
CA PHE A 177 -2.93 10.97 -0.92
C PHE A 177 -2.86 9.91 0.19
N SER A 178 -3.99 9.60 0.83
CA SER A 178 -4.07 8.56 1.85
C SER A 178 -3.67 7.18 1.31
N THR A 179 -4.02 6.87 0.05
CA THR A 179 -3.68 5.60 -0.59
C THR A 179 -2.17 5.43 -0.72
N PHE A 180 -1.48 6.43 -1.28
CA PHE A 180 -0.03 6.39 -1.43
C PHE A 180 0.68 6.34 -0.07
N LEU A 181 0.18 7.09 0.93
CA LEU A 181 0.74 7.13 2.27
C LEU A 181 0.63 5.79 2.99
N VAL A 182 -0.57 5.19 3.01
CA VAL A 182 -0.82 3.92 3.69
C VAL A 182 -0.03 2.80 3.02
N ILE A 183 -0.07 2.71 1.68
CA ILE A 183 0.70 1.71 0.94
C ILE A 183 2.19 1.89 1.20
N GLY A 184 2.69 3.13 1.20
CA GLY A 184 4.11 3.44 1.46
C GLY A 184 4.60 3.02 2.84
N LYS A 185 3.80 3.29 3.87
CA LYS A 185 4.14 3.01 5.27
C LYS A 185 3.92 1.56 5.67
N THR A 186 3.03 0.84 4.98
CA THR A 186 2.65 -0.53 5.33
C THR A 186 2.88 -1.50 4.16
N SER A 187 1.80 -1.99 3.56
CA SER A 187 1.80 -2.90 2.42
C SER A 187 0.54 -2.74 1.56
N PRO A 188 0.54 -3.21 0.30
CA PRO A 188 -0.65 -3.27 -0.54
C PRO A 188 -1.81 -4.05 0.11
N VAL A 189 -1.50 -5.19 0.75
CA VAL A 189 -2.51 -6.03 1.41
C VAL A 189 -3.13 -5.29 2.60
N THR A 190 -2.33 -4.62 3.42
CA THR A 190 -2.84 -3.82 4.56
C THR A 190 -3.73 -2.66 4.09
N TYR A 191 -3.39 -2.02 2.97
CA TYR A 191 -4.26 -1.00 2.37
C TYR A 191 -5.62 -1.58 1.96
N GLN A 192 -5.64 -2.77 1.33
CA GLN A 192 -6.89 -3.42 0.96
C GLN A 192 -7.76 -3.77 2.18
N VAL A 193 -7.15 -4.26 3.27
CA VAL A 193 -7.85 -4.51 4.54
C VAL A 193 -8.51 -3.23 5.07
N LEU A 194 -7.80 -2.10 5.08
CA LEU A 194 -8.37 -0.80 5.46
C LEU A 194 -9.45 -0.31 4.49
N GLY A 195 -9.33 -0.63 3.20
CA GLY A 195 -10.36 -0.37 2.20
C GLY A 195 -11.67 -1.12 2.49
N HIS A 196 -11.58 -2.36 2.98
CA HIS A 196 -12.75 -3.10 3.43
C HIS A 196 -13.33 -2.56 4.74
N LEU A 197 -12.50 -2.10 5.68
CA LEU A 197 -12.98 -1.38 6.87
C LEU A 197 -13.81 -0.15 6.47
N LYS A 198 -13.30 0.68 5.54
CA LYS A 198 -14.04 1.82 4.99
C LYS A 198 -15.39 1.37 4.41
N THR A 199 -15.41 0.26 3.68
CA THR A 199 -16.64 -0.27 3.07
C THR A 199 -17.65 -0.70 4.14
N CYS A 200 -17.21 -1.40 5.19
CA CYS A 200 -18.07 -1.78 6.32
C CYS A 200 -18.66 -0.55 7.03
N LEU A 201 -17.89 0.51 7.23
CA LEU A 201 -18.37 1.76 7.82
C LEU A 201 -19.42 2.45 6.95
N VAL A 202 -19.20 2.49 5.63
CA VAL A 202 -20.17 3.06 4.67
C VAL A 202 -21.47 2.24 4.67
N LEU A 203 -21.38 0.90 4.68
CA LEU A 203 -22.54 0.03 4.76
C LEU A 203 -23.31 0.24 6.07
N ALA A 204 -22.61 0.23 7.22
CA ALA A 204 -23.22 0.46 8.52
C ALA A 204 -23.93 1.82 8.59
N PHE A 205 -23.28 2.87 8.09
CA PHE A 205 -23.88 4.20 8.02
C PHE A 205 -25.09 4.25 7.09
N GLY A 206 -25.02 3.60 5.92
CA GLY A 206 -26.13 3.48 4.98
C GLY A 206 -27.36 2.86 5.63
N TYR A 207 -27.21 1.74 6.33
CA TYR A 207 -28.33 1.09 7.01
C TYR A 207 -28.94 1.94 8.15
N VAL A 208 -28.10 2.63 8.93
CA VAL A 208 -28.57 3.51 10.02
C VAL A 208 -29.36 4.71 9.48
N LEU A 209 -28.91 5.31 8.38
CA LEU A 209 -29.48 6.54 7.85
C LEU A 209 -30.68 6.31 6.92
N LEU A 210 -30.61 5.28 6.06
CA LEU A 210 -31.67 4.94 5.11
C LEU A 210 -32.82 4.15 5.75
N ARG A 211 -32.64 3.68 7.00
CA ARG A 211 -33.61 2.84 7.73
C ARG A 211 -34.01 1.58 6.95
N ASP A 212 -33.13 1.10 6.07
CA ASP A 212 -33.33 -0.18 5.41
C ASP A 212 -33.38 -1.30 6.44
N PRO A 213 -34.27 -2.30 6.28
CA PRO A 213 -34.39 -3.38 7.24
C PRO A 213 -33.06 -4.15 7.31
N PHE A 214 -32.41 -4.10 8.47
CA PHE A 214 -31.20 -4.86 8.72
C PHE A 214 -31.47 -6.35 8.56
N SER A 215 -30.94 -6.96 7.50
CA SER A 215 -30.85 -8.41 7.43
C SER A 215 -29.84 -8.90 8.47
N TRP A 216 -30.23 -9.88 9.29
CA TRP A 216 -29.35 -10.49 10.29
C TRP A 216 -28.05 -11.02 9.67
N ARG A 217 -28.12 -11.45 8.40
CA ARG A 217 -26.95 -11.87 7.61
C ARG A 217 -25.92 -10.75 7.45
N ASN A 218 -26.36 -9.52 7.22
CA ASN A 218 -25.48 -8.38 6.95
C ASN A 218 -24.75 -7.96 8.24
N ILE A 219 -25.46 -7.97 9.38
CA ILE A 219 -24.87 -7.71 10.70
C ILE A 219 -23.81 -8.76 11.03
N LEU A 220 -24.16 -10.04 10.91
CA LEU A 220 -23.23 -11.14 11.16
C LEU A 220 -22.00 -11.07 10.23
N GLY A 221 -22.21 -10.78 8.94
CA GLY A 221 -21.12 -10.61 7.98
C GLY A 221 -20.15 -9.48 8.35
N ILE A 222 -20.68 -8.32 8.76
CA ILE A 222 -19.85 -7.19 9.22
C ILE A 222 -19.07 -7.57 10.49
N LEU A 223 -19.69 -8.25 11.47
CA LEU A 223 -19.01 -8.67 12.69
C LEU A 223 -17.85 -9.65 12.40
N ILE A 224 -18.09 -10.64 11.54
CA ILE A 224 -17.06 -11.59 11.10
C ILE A 224 -15.94 -10.87 10.35
N ALA A 225 -16.28 -9.92 9.48
CA ALA A 225 -15.30 -9.12 8.74
C ALA A 225 -14.40 -8.31 9.70
N VAL A 226 -14.99 -7.64 10.70
CA VAL A 226 -14.25 -6.87 11.71
C VAL A 226 -13.34 -7.77 12.53
N LEU A 227 -13.80 -8.95 12.94
CA LEU A 227 -12.97 -9.93 13.62
C LEU A 227 -11.76 -10.34 12.77
N GLY A 228 -11.97 -10.66 11.48
CA GLY A 228 -10.89 -10.97 10.55
C GLY A 228 -9.88 -9.84 10.38
N MET A 229 -10.36 -8.58 10.32
CA MET A 229 -9.50 -7.38 10.25
C MET A 229 -8.64 -7.21 11.50
N VAL A 230 -9.22 -7.39 12.69
CA VAL A 230 -8.50 -7.29 13.97
C VAL A 230 -7.44 -8.38 14.08
N LEU A 231 -7.80 -9.63 13.76
CA LEU A 231 -6.86 -10.76 13.75
C LEU A 231 -5.70 -10.51 12.77
N TYR A 232 -5.99 -10.04 11.55
CA TYR A 232 -4.96 -9.69 10.57
C TYR A 232 -3.99 -8.63 11.13
N SER A 233 -4.52 -7.56 11.73
CA SER A 233 -3.72 -6.49 12.33
C SER A 233 -2.82 -7.00 13.46
N TYR A 234 -3.38 -7.86 14.32
CA TYR A 234 -2.66 -8.47 15.42
C TYR A 234 -1.48 -9.33 14.92
N TYR A 235 -1.74 -10.31 14.04
CA TYR A 235 -0.70 -11.20 13.54
C TYR A 235 0.36 -10.47 12.71
N CYS A 236 -0.04 -9.50 11.88
CA CYS A 236 0.91 -8.68 11.11
C CYS A 236 1.85 -7.89 12.04
N THR A 237 1.33 -7.36 13.15
CA THR A 237 2.12 -6.62 14.13
C THR A 237 3.05 -7.56 14.89
N SER A 238 2.55 -8.70 15.35
CA SER A 238 3.35 -9.72 16.06
C SER A 238 4.51 -10.24 15.20
N GLU A 239 4.29 -10.52 13.91
CA GLU A 239 5.36 -10.96 13.00
C GLU A 239 6.41 -9.89 12.79
N THR A 240 6.00 -8.63 12.66
CA THR A 240 6.94 -7.50 12.54
C THR A 240 7.79 -7.36 13.81
N GLN A 241 7.20 -7.56 14.99
CA GLN A 241 7.94 -7.52 16.26
C GLN A 241 8.90 -8.70 16.40
N GLN A 242 8.48 -9.92 16.03
CA GLN A 242 9.32 -11.11 16.06
C GLN A 242 10.53 -10.99 15.13
N GLN A 243 10.35 -10.42 13.93
CA GLN A 243 11.45 -10.15 13.00
C GLN A 243 12.47 -9.19 13.61
N LYS A 244 12.01 -8.07 14.17
CA LYS A 244 12.90 -7.09 14.84
C LYS A 244 13.64 -7.69 16.04
N ALA A 245 12.96 -8.51 16.84
CA ALA A 245 13.58 -9.19 17.99
C ALA A 245 14.64 -10.20 17.53
N SER A 246 14.36 -10.96 16.46
CA SER A 246 15.30 -11.93 15.90
C SER A 246 16.54 -11.25 15.31
N GLU A 247 16.37 -10.11 14.62
CA GLU A 247 17.48 -9.30 14.09
C GLU A 247 18.33 -8.71 15.22
N ALA A 248 17.71 -8.24 16.31
CA ALA A 248 18.42 -7.72 17.48
C ALA A 248 19.20 -8.81 18.24
N SER A 249 18.63 -10.02 18.37
CA SER A 249 19.33 -11.15 19.00
C SER A 249 20.46 -11.71 18.14
N ALA A 250 20.34 -11.65 16.80
CA ALA A 250 21.39 -12.09 15.88
C ALA A 250 22.61 -11.15 15.84
N GLN A 251 22.46 -9.88 16.25
CA GLN A 251 23.56 -8.92 16.35
C GLN A 251 24.33 -8.99 17.69
N LEU A 252 23.84 -9.72 18.68
CA LEU A 252 24.42 -9.83 20.03
C LEU A 252 25.55 -10.90 20.26
N PRO A 253 25.90 -11.86 19.36
CA PRO A 253 26.90 -12.87 19.72
C PRO A 253 28.38 -12.43 19.74
N GLN A 254 28.77 -11.27 19.19
CA GLN A 254 30.21 -10.98 18.94
C GLN A 254 30.97 -10.19 20.03
N VAL A 255 30.39 -9.88 21.20
CA VAL A 255 31.08 -9.07 22.22
C VAL A 255 31.41 -9.84 23.51
N LYS A 256 31.00 -11.10 23.66
CA LYS A 256 31.09 -11.80 24.96
C LYS A 256 32.23 -12.82 25.14
N GLU A 257 33.19 -12.90 24.23
CA GLU A 257 34.24 -13.93 24.27
C GLU A 257 35.68 -13.42 24.48
N SER A 258 35.89 -12.12 24.80
CA SER A 258 37.26 -11.59 24.99
C SER A 258 37.56 -11.06 26.40
N GLU A 259 36.70 -11.32 27.40
CA GLU A 259 36.95 -10.88 28.78
C GLU A 259 36.92 -12.08 29.72
N SER A 260 37.89 -12.97 29.55
CA SER A 260 38.21 -14.03 30.52
C SER A 260 39.69 -14.35 30.38
N ASP A 261 40.55 -13.58 31.07
CA ASP A 261 41.83 -14.11 31.52
C ASP A 261 42.23 -13.52 32.88
N PRO A 262 42.94 -14.29 33.73
CA PRO A 262 42.90 -14.12 35.18
C PRO A 262 44.09 -13.34 35.75
N LEU A 263 43.85 -12.80 36.95
CA LEU A 263 44.75 -12.15 37.90
C LEU A 263 45.91 -13.05 38.39
N ILE A 264 47.17 -12.55 38.36
CA ILE A 264 48.15 -12.43 39.49
C ILE A 264 49.64 -12.43 39.05
N SER A 265 50.40 -11.52 39.71
CA SER A 265 51.85 -11.47 40.03
C SER A 265 52.62 -10.35 39.31
N VAL A 266 52.80 -9.15 39.87
CA VAL A 266 53.63 -8.68 41.02
C VAL A 266 55.13 -8.57 40.69
N GLU A 267 55.58 -7.30 40.62
CA GLU A 267 56.89 -6.75 41.07
C GLU A 267 58.13 -7.02 40.15
N ASN A 268 59.01 -6.07 39.77
CA ASN A 268 59.68 -5.00 40.53
C ASN A 268 60.37 -3.97 39.59
N GLY A 269 60.57 -2.72 40.05
CA GLY A 269 61.87 -2.01 39.89
C GLY A 269 62.11 -0.89 38.84
N SER A 270 61.96 0.37 39.29
CA SER A 270 62.81 1.57 39.05
C SER A 270 62.90 2.31 37.69
N GLY A 271 62.46 3.59 37.68
CA GLY A 271 63.41 4.72 37.48
C GLY A 271 63.23 5.73 36.31
N ILE A 272 62.61 6.90 36.61
CA ILE A 272 63.02 8.29 36.22
C ILE A 272 62.62 8.91 34.85
N LEU A 273 61.64 9.84 34.94
CA LEU A 273 61.47 11.24 34.44
C LEU A 273 61.64 11.71 32.96
N SER A 274 60.59 12.45 32.51
CA SER A 274 60.47 13.62 31.58
C SER A 274 61.01 13.48 30.13
N ASP A 275 60.36 13.95 29.06
CA ASP A 275 59.55 15.15 28.84
C ASP A 275 58.55 14.96 27.68
N GLY A 276 57.53 15.82 27.64
CA GLY A 276 56.37 15.73 26.76
C GLY A 276 56.56 16.18 25.30
N VAL A 277 55.55 15.86 24.49
CA VAL A 277 54.92 16.63 23.38
C VAL A 277 53.85 15.70 22.76
N GLY A 278 52.57 16.09 22.79
CA GLY A 278 51.49 15.43 22.04
C GLY A 278 51.29 16.05 20.64
N PRO A 279 50.22 15.73 19.91
CA PRO A 279 49.80 14.41 19.41
C PRO A 279 49.89 14.38 17.85
N LYS A 280 50.08 13.21 17.23
CA LYS A 280 49.88 13.04 15.78
C LYS A 280 49.00 11.83 15.49
N ALA A 281 47.83 12.09 14.92
CA ALA A 281 46.92 11.11 14.36
C ALA A 281 47.56 10.34 13.19
N PRO A 282 47.28 9.05 12.98
CA PRO A 282 47.74 8.35 11.79
C PRO A 282 46.88 8.73 10.58
N VAL A 283 47.56 9.28 9.58
CA VAL A 283 47.07 9.58 8.25
C VAL A 283 46.67 8.28 7.54
N TRP A 284 45.44 8.21 7.06
CA TRP A 284 44.95 7.14 6.20
C TRP A 284 45.54 7.35 4.80
N SER A 285 46.46 6.48 4.38
CA SER A 285 46.95 6.45 3.00
C SER A 285 46.30 5.30 2.25
N SER A 286 45.50 5.67 1.26
CA SER A 286 45.03 4.78 0.21
C SER A 286 46.15 4.66 -0.80
N ASN A 287 46.66 3.45 -1.05
CA ASN A 287 47.30 3.15 -2.31
C ASN A 287 46.82 1.82 -2.86
N LYS A 288 46.39 1.91 -4.11
CA LYS A 288 46.10 0.82 -5.03
C LYS A 288 47.40 0.12 -5.35
N ASP A 289 47.39 -1.20 -5.32
CA ASP A 289 48.31 -1.99 -6.13
C ASP A 289 47.50 -2.96 -7.00
N LEU A 290 47.70 -2.79 -8.31
CA LEU A 290 47.35 -3.71 -9.37
C LEU A 290 48.26 -4.96 -9.30
N HIS A 291 47.78 -6.03 -9.97
CA HIS A 291 48.50 -7.20 -10.48
C HIS A 291 48.71 -8.38 -9.52
N ALA A 292 47.80 -9.36 -9.64
CA ALA A 292 48.11 -10.70 -10.14
C ALA A 292 46.84 -11.33 -10.71
#